data_AF-A0A3N5ZWL9-F1
#
_entry.id   AF-A0A3N5ZWL9-F1
#
_cell.length_a   1.000
_cell.length_b   1.000
_cell.length_c   1.000
_cell.angle_alpha   90.00
_cell.angle_beta   90.00
_cell.angle_gamma   90.00
#
_symmetry.space_group_name_H-M   'P 1'
#
loop_
_entity.id
_entity.type
_entity.pdbx_description
1 polymer ?
#
loop_
_entity_poly.entity_id
_entity_poly.type
_entity_poly.pdbx_seq_one_letter_code
_entity_poly.pdbx_strand_id
1 'polypeptide(L)' 'MTQKVALSCEKCGARNYHVPAAKDSSKRMELKKYCSHCNEHTLHKQTR' A
#
# COMPACT_ATOMS: atom_id res chain seq x y z
N MET A 1 0.89 14.15 -15.02
CA MET A 1 1.35 13.97 -13.62
C MET A 1 0.81 12.64 -13.13
N THR A 2 1.66 11.63 -12.90
CA THR A 2 1.25 10.35 -12.35
C THR A 2 1.05 10.50 -10.85
N GLN A 3 -0.17 10.32 -10.36
CA GLN A 3 -0.45 10.33 -8.93
C GLN A 3 0.25 9.12 -8.32
N LYS A 4 1.03 9.31 -7.26
CA LYS A 4 1.64 8.21 -6.50
C LYS A 4 0.82 8.02 -5.24
N VAL A 5 0.48 6.78 -4.94
CA VAL A 5 -0.27 6.41 -3.74
C VAL A 5 0.63 5.62 -2.81
N ALA A 6 0.55 5.93 -1.52
CA ALA A 6 1.28 5.20 -0.50
C ALA A 6 0.45 3.99 -0.05
N LEU A 7 1.03 2.80 0.05
CA LEU A 7 0.39 1.67 0.70
C LEU A 7 0.78 1.65 2.18
N SER A 8 -0.24 1.58 3.04
CA SER A 8 -0.11 1.41 4.48
C SER A 8 -0.32 -0.05 4.84
N CYS A 9 0.58 -0.60 5.66
CA CYS A 9 0.35 -1.90 6.27
C CYS A 9 -0.85 -1.86 7.23
N GLU A 10 -1.66 -2.91 7.23
CA GLU A 10 -2.81 -3.07 8.12
C GLU A 10 -2.43 -3.35 9.58
N LYS A 11 -1.27 -3.98 9.83
CA LYS A 11 -0.81 -4.30 11.19
C LYS A 11 -0.01 -3.17 11.84
N CYS A 12 1.00 -2.67 11.13
CA CYS A 12 1.96 -1.70 11.65
C CYS A 12 1.58 -0.24 11.31
N GLY A 13 0.62 -0.01 10.40
CA GLY A 13 0.31 1.34 9.90
C GLY A 13 1.44 1.99 9.08
N ALA A 14 2.54 1.26 8.86
CA ALA A 14 3.70 1.78 8.18
C ALA A 14 3.42 1.98 6.68
N ARG A 15 3.73 3.18 6.19
CA ARG A 15 3.60 3.57 4.78
C ARG A 15 4.92 3.30 4.07
N ASN A 16 5.18 2.04 3.73
CA ASN A 16 6.49 1.60 3.26
C ASN A 16 6.59 1.44 1.73
N TYR A 17 5.49 1.59 1.00
CA TYR A 17 5.46 1.40 -0.45
C TYR A 17 4.76 2.55 -1.15
N HIS A 18 5.35 3.05 -2.23
CA HIS A 18 4.73 4.01 -3.13
C HIS A 18 4.53 3.34 -4.48
N VAL A 19 3.27 3.24 -4.91
CA VAL A 19 2.93 2.71 -6.23
C VAL A 19 2.31 3.82 -7.09
N PRO A 20 2.56 3.81 -8.41
CA PRO A 20 1.82 4.69 -9.30
C PRO A 20 0.33 4.33 -9.21
N ALA A 21 -0.51 5.32 -8.92
CA ALA A 21 -1.95 5.15 -8.97
C ALA A 21 -2.34 4.87 -10.43
N ALA A 22 -2.98 3.72 -10.65
CA ALA A 22 -3.61 3.45 -11.93
C ALA A 22 -4.82 4.38 -12.08
N LYS A 23 -4.92 5.03 -13.25
CA LYS A 23 -5.94 6.05 -13.56
C LYS A 23 -7.38 5.54 -13.42
N ASP A 24 -7.60 4.23 -13.51
CA ASP A 24 -8.92 3.61 -13.65
C ASP A 24 -9.34 2.74 -12.45
N SER A 25 -8.58 2.77 -11.36
CA SER A 25 -8.85 1.91 -10.20
C SER A 25 -9.85 2.55 -9.23
N SER A 26 -11.14 2.42 -9.53
CA SER A 26 -12.24 2.71 -8.57
C SER A 26 -12.16 1.83 -7.30
N LYS A 27 -11.34 0.78 -7.35
CA LYS A 27 -11.09 -0.16 -6.25
C LYS A 27 -9.80 0.21 -5.51
N ARG A 28 -9.89 0.32 -4.18
CA ARG A 28 -8.71 0.43 -3.30
C ARG A 28 -7.77 -0.75 -3.57
N MET A 29 -6.49 -0.47 -3.84
CA MET A 29 -5.50 -1.55 -4.02
C MET A 29 -5.13 -2.15 -2.66
N GLU A 30 -5.19 -3.48 -2.58
CA GLU A 30 -4.75 -4.28 -1.43
C GLU A 30 -3.68 -5.26 -1.92
N LEU A 31 -2.45 -5.12 -1.42
CA LEU A 31 -1.31 -5.94 -1.83
C LEU A 31 -0.72 -6.63 -0.61
N LYS A 32 -0.46 -7.94 -0.71
CA LYS A 32 0.35 -8.64 0.29
C LYS A 32 1.82 -8.28 0.08
N LYS A 33 2.40 -7.55 1.02
CA LYS A 33 3.82 -7.17 1.05
C LYS A 33 4.40 -7.46 2.42
N TYR A 34 5.71 -7.61 2.47
CA TYR A 34 6.43 -7.79 3.71
C TYR A 34 6.48 -6.46 4.48
N CYS A 35 5.96 -6.40 5.73
CA CYS A 35 6.20 -5.25 6.62
C CYS A 35 7.48 -5.53 7.42
N SER A 36 8.53 -4.74 7.21
CA SER A 36 9.79 -4.84 7.97
C SER A 36 9.61 -4.59 9.47
N HIS A 37 8.54 -3.89 9.89
CA HIS A 37 8.23 -3.72 11.32
C HIS A 37 7.53 -4.94 11.93
N CYS A 38 6.72 -5.67 11.16
CA CYS A 38 6.06 -6.89 11.65
C CYS A 38 6.90 -8.15 11.42
N ASN A 39 7.91 -8.08 10.54
CA ASN A 39 8.67 -9.23 10.04
C ASN A 39 7.81 -10.33 9.37
N GLU A 40 6.69 -9.93 8.77
CA GLU A 40 5.75 -10.85 8.14
C GLU A 40 5.05 -10.23 6.92
N HIS A 41 4.54 -11.09 6.04
CA HIS A 41 3.73 -10.68 4.89
C HIS A 41 2.33 -10.28 5.34
N THR A 42 2.04 -9.00 5.21
CA THR A 42 0.80 -8.38 5.68
C THR A 42 0.08 -7.72 4.52
N LEU A 43 -1.23 -7.54 4.67
CA LEU A 43 -2.02 -6.78 3.72
C LEU A 43 -1.67 -5.31 3.84
N HIS A 44 -1.25 -4.73 2.72
CA HIS A 44 -0.99 -3.31 2.58
C HIS A 44 -2.11 -2.70 1.74
N LYS A 45 -2.81 -1.72 2.32
CA LYS A 45 -3.94 -1.04 1.70
C LYS A 45 -3.49 0.31 1.18
N GLN A 46 -3.99 0.68 0.01
CA GLN A 46 -3.78 2.00 -0.56
C GLN A 46 -4.31 3.08 0.38
N THR A 47 -3.43 4.00 0.74
CA THR A 47 -3.74 5.24 1.45
C THR A 47 -3.93 6.34 0.39
N ARG A 48 -4.90 7.23 0.64
CA ARG A 48 -5.32 8.28 -0.30
C ARG A 48 -4.17 9.18 -0.72
#